data_AF-A0A9R0TXA2-F1
#
_entry.id   AF-A0A9R0TXA2-F1
#
_cell.length_a   1.000
_cell.length_b   1.000
_cell.length_c   1.000
_cell.angle_alpha   90.00
_cell.angle_beta   90.00
_cell.angle_gamma   90.00
#
_symmetry.space_group_name_H-M   'P 1'
#
loop_
_entity.id
_entity.type
_entity.pdbx_description
1 polymer ?
#
loop_
_entity_poly.entity_id
_entity_poly.type
_entity_poly.pdbx_seq_one_letter_code
_entity_poly.pdbx_strand_id
1 'polypeptide(L)'
;MGAAVRALLLLALVAAGAEALSLDVHHRYSATVRRWAGLRTGPAPGTAEYYAALAGHDDLRRRSLSLAAAAAAPVPGAGGPLAFADGNDTYRLNAFGFLHYAVVALGTPNVTFLVALDTGSDLFWVPCDCLKCAPLTSPEYGNLKFDVYSPRKSSTSRKVPCSSDLCDLQTQCSAATNSCPYKIEYLSDNTSSNGVLVEDVLYLATESGKSKITQAPITFGCGRVQTGSFLGSAAPNGLLGLGMDSKSVPSLLASQGVAANSFSMCFGEDGHGRINFGDTGSADQLETPLNIYKHNPYYNISIIGAKAGGKTFSTKFSAVVDSGTSFTALSDPMYTEITSAFHKQVKEKRNQADSSLPFEYCYTISAKGALSYPNISLTAKGGSIFPVNDPIITITDISSTPVGYCLAIMKSEGVNLIGENFMSGLKVVFDRERLVLGWKSFNCYSVDHSSKLPVSPNPSAVPPKPASGPGSSNPEAAKRPSPNITQIDAAKPSSGSSIHLHFSRTFLFAAIAPLFLAIL
;
A
#
# COMPACT_ATOMS: atom_id res chain seq x y z
N MET A 1 -9.75 72.84 25.25
CA MET A 1 -9.90 72.10 23.96
C MET A 1 -9.77 70.60 24.25
N GLY A 2 -10.83 69.78 24.11
CA GLY A 2 -10.81 68.40 24.63
C GLY A 2 -11.44 67.28 23.78
N ALA A 3 -12.26 67.60 22.76
CA ALA A 3 -12.95 66.58 21.95
C ALA A 3 -12.30 66.37 20.57
N ALA A 4 -12.10 67.44 19.80
CA ALA A 4 -11.64 67.36 18.39
C ALA A 4 -10.30 66.63 18.21
N VAL A 5 -9.35 66.77 19.15
CA VAL A 5 -8.02 66.15 19.06
C VAL A 5 -8.09 64.61 19.16
N ARG A 6 -9.06 64.05 19.91
CA ARG A 6 -9.25 62.59 19.98
C ARG A 6 -9.92 62.01 18.74
N ALA A 7 -10.74 62.79 18.03
CA ALA A 7 -11.36 62.35 16.78
C ALA A 7 -10.33 62.19 15.65
N LEU A 8 -9.41 63.15 15.46
CA LEU A 8 -8.39 63.04 14.41
C LEU A 8 -7.42 61.87 14.62
N LEU A 9 -7.03 61.57 15.86
CA LEU A 9 -6.16 60.42 16.16
C LEU A 9 -6.84 59.07 15.87
N LEU A 10 -8.17 58.98 16.03
CA LEU A 10 -8.93 57.77 15.69
C LEU A 10 -9.18 57.59 14.19
N LEU A 11 -9.22 58.68 13.40
CA LEU A 11 -9.27 58.59 11.93
C LEU A 11 -7.89 58.40 11.28
N ALA A 12 -6.82 58.96 11.86
CA ALA A 12 -5.45 58.76 11.37
C ALA A 12 -4.99 57.28 11.46
N LEU A 13 -5.48 56.54 12.46
CA LEU A 13 -5.21 55.10 12.61
C LEU A 13 -6.04 54.18 11.69
N VAL A 14 -6.91 54.75 10.84
CA VAL A 14 -7.76 54.01 9.88
C VAL A 14 -7.35 54.28 8.42
N ALA A 15 -6.41 55.21 8.19
CA ALA A 15 -6.08 55.73 6.86
C ALA A 15 -4.59 55.59 6.45
N ALA A 16 -3.82 54.73 7.13
CA ALA A 16 -2.43 54.46 6.80
C ALA A 16 -2.18 52.94 6.76
N GLY A 17 -1.53 52.45 5.70
CA GLY A 17 -1.11 51.05 5.63
C GLY A 17 -2.19 50.06 5.18
N ALA A 18 -3.09 50.44 4.27
CA ALA A 18 -3.77 49.48 3.40
C ALA A 18 -2.79 48.96 2.32
N GLU A 19 -1.63 48.44 2.75
CA GLU A 19 -0.83 47.57 1.90
C GLU A 19 -1.67 46.34 1.60
N ALA A 20 -2.03 46.15 0.34
CA ALA A 20 -2.67 44.92 -0.07
C ALA A 20 -1.73 43.77 0.31
N LEU A 21 -2.24 42.79 1.08
CA LEU A 21 -1.52 41.56 1.36
C LEU A 21 -1.33 40.82 0.03
N SER A 22 -0.22 41.14 -0.64
CA SER A 22 0.25 40.47 -1.84
C SER A 22 0.71 39.08 -1.43
N LEU A 23 -0.27 38.19 -1.29
CA LEU A 23 -0.03 36.77 -1.16
C LEU A 23 0.61 36.32 -2.48
N ASP A 24 1.93 36.26 -2.51
CA ASP A 24 2.66 35.66 -3.63
C ASP A 24 2.31 34.17 -3.66
N VAL A 25 1.26 33.83 -4.42
CA VAL A 25 0.74 32.45 -4.56
C VAL A 25 1.72 31.63 -5.39
N HIS A 26 2.81 31.26 -4.75
CA HIS A 26 3.81 30.37 -5.30
C HIS A 26 3.22 28.96 -5.44
N HIS A 27 2.97 28.54 -6.67
CA HIS A 27 2.67 27.14 -7.00
C HIS A 27 3.73 26.18 -6.39
N ARG A 28 3.31 24.93 -6.09
CA ARG A 28 4.12 23.90 -5.40
C ARG A 28 5.55 23.71 -5.96
N TYR A 29 5.76 24.02 -7.23
CA TYR A 29 7.03 23.83 -7.95
C TYR A 29 7.86 25.12 -8.12
N SER A 30 7.49 26.25 -7.49
CA SER A 30 8.22 27.51 -7.64
C SER A 30 9.66 27.41 -7.12
N ALA A 31 10.56 28.26 -7.63
CA ALA A 31 11.94 28.33 -7.15
C ALA A 31 12.02 28.78 -5.68
N THR A 32 11.13 29.68 -5.24
CA THR A 32 11.04 30.13 -3.84
C THR A 32 10.64 28.98 -2.91
N VAL A 33 9.58 28.24 -3.26
CA VAL A 33 9.06 27.12 -2.46
C VAL A 33 10.11 26.01 -2.33
N ARG A 34 10.78 25.65 -3.44
CA ARG A 34 11.89 24.69 -3.43
C ARG A 34 13.08 25.14 -2.56
N ARG A 35 13.34 26.45 -2.46
CA ARG A 35 14.43 26.99 -1.63
C ARG A 35 14.10 27.02 -0.13
N TRP A 36 12.82 27.05 0.24
CA TRP A 36 12.37 27.08 1.64
C TRP A 36 12.21 25.69 2.27
N ALA A 37 12.11 24.63 1.46
CA ALA A 37 12.05 23.24 1.95
C ALA A 37 13.36 22.71 2.59
N GLY A 38 14.43 23.53 2.60
CA GLY A 38 15.79 23.13 2.97
C GLY A 38 16.14 23.10 4.46
N LEU A 39 15.23 22.68 5.36
CA LEU A 39 15.55 22.50 6.79
C LEU A 39 15.08 21.14 7.34
N ARG A 40 15.96 20.13 7.19
CA ARG A 40 16.08 18.89 7.97
C ARG A 40 14.78 18.09 8.20
N THR A 41 14.42 17.30 7.20
CA THR A 41 13.44 16.21 7.28
C THR A 41 14.03 14.92 6.70
N GLY A 42 14.07 13.84 7.50
CA GLY A 42 14.59 12.52 7.10
C GLY A 42 16.06 12.50 6.63
N PRO A 43 16.53 11.36 6.11
CA PRO A 43 17.68 11.32 5.22
C PRO A 43 17.30 11.87 3.84
N ALA A 44 18.24 12.49 3.13
CA ALA A 44 17.94 13.16 1.87
C ALA A 44 17.61 12.14 0.75
N PRO A 45 16.62 12.40 -0.12
CA PRO A 45 16.29 11.51 -1.23
C PRO A 45 17.52 11.22 -2.09
N GLY A 46 17.78 9.94 -2.35
CA GLY A 46 18.95 9.49 -3.12
C GLY A 46 20.20 9.13 -2.31
N THR A 47 20.25 9.35 -0.99
CA THR A 47 21.39 8.87 -0.16
C THR A 47 21.23 7.41 0.25
N ALA A 48 22.30 6.80 0.77
CA ALA A 48 22.29 5.41 1.21
C ALA A 48 21.33 5.17 2.38
N GLU A 49 21.35 6.06 3.37
CA GLU A 49 20.54 5.99 4.60
C GLU A 49 19.05 6.18 4.31
N TYR A 50 18.72 6.94 3.26
CA TYR A 50 17.37 7.07 2.74
C TYR A 50 16.83 5.71 2.28
N TYR A 51 17.53 5.04 1.37
CA TYR A 51 17.13 3.72 0.88
C TYR A 51 17.19 2.62 1.97
N ALA A 52 18.10 2.75 2.93
CA ALA A 52 18.16 1.87 4.11
C ALA A 52 16.88 1.97 4.97
N ALA A 53 16.36 3.19 5.18
CA ALA A 53 15.13 3.40 5.95
C ALA A 53 13.90 2.81 5.24
N LEU A 54 13.83 2.92 3.91
CA LEU A 54 12.77 2.31 3.09
C LEU A 54 12.80 0.78 3.18
N ALA A 55 13.98 0.19 3.03
CA ALA A 55 14.16 -1.25 3.16
C ALA A 55 13.87 -1.77 4.58
N GLY A 56 14.19 -1.01 5.63
CA GLY A 56 13.86 -1.38 7.01
C GLY A 56 12.35 -1.52 7.24
N HIS A 57 11.54 -0.68 6.58
CA HIS A 57 10.08 -0.83 6.56
C HIS A 57 9.66 -2.10 5.80
N ASP A 58 10.20 -2.30 4.59
CA ASP A 58 9.84 -3.41 3.71
C ASP A 58 10.27 -4.79 4.26
N ASP A 59 11.44 -4.91 4.91
CA ASP A 59 11.97 -6.15 5.51
C ASP A 59 11.01 -6.80 6.49
N LEU A 60 10.47 -5.96 7.37
CA LEU A 60 9.52 -6.36 8.40
C LEU A 60 8.20 -6.78 7.74
N ARG A 61 7.80 -6.08 6.67
CA ARG A 61 6.64 -6.43 5.83
C ARG A 61 6.74 -7.80 5.14
N ARG A 62 7.93 -8.30 4.81
CA ARG A 62 8.07 -9.60 4.10
C ARG A 62 7.89 -10.82 5.00
N ARG A 63 8.29 -10.73 6.27
CA ARG A 63 8.45 -11.90 7.16
C ARG A 63 7.12 -12.57 7.53
N SER A 64 6.02 -11.82 7.49
CA SER A 64 4.74 -12.16 8.11
C SER A 64 3.57 -12.34 7.12
N LEU A 65 3.75 -12.09 5.83
CA LEU A 65 2.77 -12.41 4.75
C LEU A 65 2.61 -13.93 4.48
N SER A 66 3.15 -14.79 5.36
CA SER A 66 3.49 -16.19 5.11
C SER A 66 2.41 -17.23 5.50
N LEU A 67 1.21 -16.82 5.93
CA LEU A 67 0.22 -17.71 6.59
C LEU A 67 -1.27 -17.40 6.25
N ALA A 68 -2.06 -18.35 5.64
CA ALA A 68 -3.54 -18.63 5.79
C ALA A 68 -4.49 -18.82 4.51
N ALA A 69 -5.56 -19.68 4.56
CA ALA A 69 -6.45 -20.13 3.42
C ALA A 69 -8.04 -20.47 3.53
N ALA A 70 -9.03 -19.53 3.63
CA ALA A 70 -10.48 -19.54 3.16
C ALA A 70 -11.18 -18.12 3.17
N ALA A 71 -12.07 -17.58 2.27
CA ALA A 71 -13.05 -18.11 1.27
C ALA A 71 -13.24 -17.33 -0.11
N ALA A 72 -14.38 -16.61 -0.40
CA ALA A 72 -14.82 -15.95 -1.69
C ALA A 72 -16.02 -14.93 -1.48
N ALA A 73 -16.81 -14.27 -2.39
CA ALA A 73 -17.19 -14.36 -3.85
C ALA A 73 -17.86 -13.02 -4.43
N PRO A 74 -18.39 -12.90 -5.70
CA PRO A 74 -18.67 -11.59 -6.42
C PRO A 74 -20.08 -11.34 -7.14
N VAL A 75 -20.16 -10.33 -8.07
CA VAL A 75 -21.12 -9.88 -9.18
C VAL A 75 -22.28 -8.82 -8.97
N PRO A 76 -22.65 -7.93 -9.96
CA PRO A 76 -22.05 -6.57 -10.14
C PRO A 76 -23.03 -5.37 -10.35
N GLY A 77 -22.51 -4.14 -10.51
CA GLY A 77 -23.25 -2.91 -10.87
C GLY A 77 -22.43 -1.90 -11.72
N ALA A 78 -23.08 -1.05 -12.54
CA ALA A 78 -22.41 -0.33 -13.64
C ALA A 78 -22.22 1.18 -13.43
N GLY A 79 -20.96 1.65 -13.60
CA GLY A 79 -20.56 3.06 -13.66
C GLY A 79 -19.33 3.29 -14.54
N GLY A 80 -18.94 4.56 -14.70
CA GLY A 80 -17.59 4.94 -15.14
C GLY A 80 -16.62 5.04 -13.95
N PRO A 81 -15.30 5.13 -14.17
CA PRO A 81 -14.32 5.19 -13.08
C PRO A 81 -14.56 6.36 -12.12
N LEU A 82 -14.40 6.08 -10.82
CA LEU A 82 -14.54 7.03 -9.73
C LEU A 82 -13.17 7.32 -9.06
N ALA A 83 -12.90 8.61 -8.91
CA ALA A 83 -11.81 9.19 -8.14
C ALA A 83 -12.31 9.62 -6.75
N PHE A 84 -11.42 10.10 -5.87
CA PHE A 84 -11.85 10.88 -4.71
C PHE A 84 -12.39 12.25 -5.14
N ALA A 85 -13.16 12.92 -4.27
CA ALA A 85 -13.76 14.22 -4.59
C ALA A 85 -12.73 15.31 -4.93
N ASP A 86 -11.53 15.25 -4.34
CA ASP A 86 -10.43 16.20 -4.58
C ASP A 86 -9.58 15.82 -5.82
N GLY A 87 -9.85 14.68 -6.46
CA GLY A 87 -9.16 14.19 -7.67
C GLY A 87 -8.76 12.71 -7.59
N ASN A 88 -8.14 12.20 -8.67
CA ASN A 88 -7.48 10.89 -8.67
C ASN A 88 -5.96 10.97 -8.46
N ASP A 89 -5.37 12.17 -8.38
CA ASP A 89 -3.94 12.37 -8.13
C ASP A 89 -3.50 11.70 -6.82
N THR A 90 -2.41 10.95 -6.90
CA THR A 90 -1.69 10.39 -5.74
C THR A 90 -0.25 10.90 -5.75
N TYR A 91 0.38 10.94 -4.59
CA TYR A 91 1.74 11.48 -4.44
C TYR A 91 2.61 10.56 -3.61
N ARG A 92 3.80 10.22 -4.10
CA ARG A 92 4.84 9.50 -3.35
C ARG A 92 5.49 10.45 -2.33
N LEU A 93 5.41 10.12 -1.04
CA LEU A 93 5.95 11.00 0.01
C LEU A 93 7.19 10.39 0.65
N ASN A 94 8.35 10.80 0.15
CA ASN A 94 9.68 10.35 0.57
C ASN A 94 9.90 10.46 2.09
N ALA A 95 9.34 11.49 2.75
CA ALA A 95 9.40 11.67 4.20
C ALA A 95 8.68 10.58 5.00
N PHE A 96 7.72 9.87 4.40
CA PHE A 96 6.88 8.87 5.05
C PHE A 96 7.18 7.45 4.60
N GLY A 97 8.34 7.18 4.00
CA GLY A 97 8.72 5.82 3.63
C GLY A 97 8.26 5.40 2.22
N PHE A 98 8.21 6.36 1.28
CA PHE A 98 8.13 6.12 -0.17
C PHE A 98 6.87 5.41 -0.70
N LEU A 99 5.84 5.25 0.12
CA LEU A 99 4.50 4.86 -0.34
C LEU A 99 3.84 6.00 -1.16
N HIS A 100 2.87 5.67 -2.01
CA HIS A 100 1.92 6.65 -2.55
C HIS A 100 0.76 6.95 -1.59
N TYR A 101 0.34 8.22 -1.60
CA TYR A 101 -0.73 8.76 -0.76
C TYR A 101 -1.84 9.40 -1.60
N ALA A 102 -3.08 9.24 -1.18
CA ALA A 102 -4.24 10.00 -1.68
C ALA A 102 -4.81 10.94 -0.61
N VAL A 103 -5.54 11.96 -1.04
CA VAL A 103 -6.39 12.78 -0.16
C VAL A 103 -7.82 12.26 -0.24
N VAL A 104 -8.42 11.97 0.92
CA VAL A 104 -9.77 11.41 1.04
C VAL A 104 -10.61 12.23 2.01
N ALA A 105 -11.87 12.47 1.69
CA ALA A 105 -12.78 13.27 2.50
C ALA A 105 -13.84 12.38 3.18
N LEU A 106 -14.07 12.59 4.49
CA LEU A 106 -14.99 11.79 5.32
C LEU A 106 -15.96 12.65 6.14
N GLY A 107 -17.22 12.20 6.20
CA GLY A 107 -18.25 12.70 7.13
C GLY A 107 -18.98 13.98 6.71
N THR A 108 -19.98 14.41 7.50
CA THR A 108 -20.81 15.58 7.21
C THR A 108 -20.89 16.55 8.40
N PRO A 109 -20.20 17.70 8.40
CA PRO A 109 -19.33 18.23 7.34
C PRO A 109 -18.07 17.37 7.16
N ASN A 110 -17.48 17.45 5.98
CA ASN A 110 -16.35 16.61 5.61
C ASN A 110 -15.02 17.10 6.19
N VAL A 111 -14.15 16.14 6.48
CA VAL A 111 -12.77 16.34 6.93
C VAL A 111 -11.84 15.55 6.01
N THR A 112 -10.73 16.16 5.60
CA THR A 112 -9.74 15.56 4.67
C THR A 112 -8.64 14.82 5.42
N PHE A 113 -8.25 13.66 4.89
CA PHE A 113 -7.18 12.80 5.41
C PHE A 113 -6.20 12.45 4.31
N LEU A 114 -4.91 12.45 4.63
CA LEU A 114 -3.82 12.01 3.76
C LEU A 114 -3.49 10.55 4.09
N VAL A 115 -3.82 9.63 3.19
CA VAL A 115 -3.83 8.19 3.48
C VAL A 115 -2.88 7.41 2.57
N ALA A 116 -2.07 6.53 3.16
CA ALA A 116 -1.20 5.61 2.41
C ALA A 116 -2.05 4.59 1.64
N LEU A 117 -1.65 4.23 0.42
CA LEU A 117 -2.37 3.30 -0.45
C LEU A 117 -1.78 1.89 -0.33
N ASP A 118 -2.55 0.93 0.19
CA ASP A 118 -2.02 -0.39 0.57
C ASP A 118 -2.85 -1.55 -0.01
N THR A 119 -2.36 -2.20 -1.07
CA THR A 119 -2.98 -3.42 -1.64
C THR A 119 -2.67 -4.71 -0.87
N GLY A 120 -1.81 -4.67 0.15
CA GLY A 120 -1.50 -5.79 1.04
C GLY A 120 -2.22 -5.75 2.39
N SER A 121 -3.13 -4.80 2.64
CA SER A 121 -4.05 -4.82 3.79
C SER A 121 -5.46 -4.36 3.43
N ASP A 122 -6.46 -4.76 4.22
CA ASP A 122 -7.88 -4.64 3.82
C ASP A 122 -8.61 -3.41 4.36
N LEU A 123 -8.42 -3.04 5.63
CA LEU A 123 -9.24 -2.02 6.28
C LEU A 123 -8.70 -0.61 6.06
N PHE A 124 -9.55 0.28 5.54
CA PHE A 124 -9.31 1.72 5.62
C PHE A 124 -9.50 2.21 7.07
N TRP A 125 -8.55 2.99 7.59
CA TRP A 125 -8.67 3.65 8.89
C TRP A 125 -8.00 5.03 8.93
N VAL A 126 -8.45 5.89 9.84
CA VAL A 126 -7.94 7.26 10.08
C VAL A 126 -7.78 7.52 11.59
N PRO A 127 -6.89 8.44 12.03
CA PRO A 127 -6.84 8.87 13.43
C PRO A 127 -8.17 9.50 13.85
N CYS A 128 -8.72 9.05 14.98
CA CYS A 128 -10.11 9.32 15.37
C CYS A 128 -10.29 9.36 16.89
N ASP A 129 -10.97 10.41 17.42
CA ASP A 129 -11.19 10.65 18.86
C ASP A 129 -9.96 10.19 19.71
N CYS A 130 -8.78 10.69 19.29
CA CYS A 130 -7.48 10.08 19.53
C CYS A 130 -7.11 10.00 21.02
N LEU A 131 -6.52 8.87 21.41
CA LEU A 131 -5.94 8.63 22.73
C LEU A 131 -4.40 8.57 22.68
N LYS A 132 -3.83 7.99 21.61
CA LYS A 132 -2.39 7.98 21.33
C LYS A 132 -2.16 7.81 19.83
N CYS A 133 -1.77 8.88 19.14
CA CYS A 133 -1.54 8.88 17.69
C CYS A 133 -0.28 9.70 17.37
N ALA A 134 0.08 9.72 16.09
CA ALA A 134 0.92 10.76 15.49
C ALA A 134 0.49 12.17 15.96
N PRO A 135 1.45 13.10 16.14
CA PRO A 135 1.16 14.53 16.16
C PRO A 135 0.30 14.98 14.97
N LEU A 136 -0.39 16.11 15.12
CA LEU A 136 -1.15 16.73 14.02
C LEU A 136 -0.28 17.68 13.15
N THR A 137 0.88 18.03 13.68
CA THR A 137 1.95 18.82 13.07
C THR A 137 3.25 18.34 13.69
N SER A 138 4.24 17.98 12.87
CA SER A 138 5.60 17.67 13.33
C SER A 138 6.61 18.18 12.30
N PRO A 139 7.84 18.57 12.70
CA PRO A 139 8.88 18.94 11.75
C PRO A 139 9.13 17.86 10.69
N GLU A 140 9.07 16.57 11.06
CA GLU A 140 9.19 15.45 10.10
C GLU A 140 8.16 15.50 8.95
N TYR A 141 7.00 16.14 9.16
CA TYR A 141 5.92 16.25 8.18
C TYR A 141 6.08 17.48 7.27
N GLY A 142 7.13 18.27 7.48
CA GLY A 142 7.33 19.56 6.83
C GLY A 142 6.19 20.52 7.12
N ASN A 143 5.54 21.03 6.06
CA ASN A 143 4.41 21.96 6.16
C ASN A 143 3.04 21.26 6.16
N LEU A 144 2.99 19.94 6.28
CA LEU A 144 1.71 19.21 6.36
C LEU A 144 1.09 19.34 7.76
N LYS A 145 -0.20 19.70 7.78
CA LYS A 145 -1.06 19.63 8.96
C LYS A 145 -2.08 18.52 8.74
N PHE A 146 -2.27 17.70 9.76
CA PHE A 146 -3.24 16.61 9.77
C PHE A 146 -4.45 16.96 10.64
N ASP A 147 -5.61 16.41 10.28
CA ASP A 147 -6.83 16.49 11.09
C ASP A 147 -7.20 15.12 11.68
N VAL A 148 -8.11 15.13 12.66
CA VAL A 148 -8.56 13.95 13.41
C VAL A 148 -10.05 13.80 13.22
N TYR A 149 -10.47 12.61 12.80
CA TYR A 149 -11.88 12.28 12.65
C TYR A 149 -12.59 12.26 14.01
N SER A 150 -13.87 12.61 14.05
CA SER A 150 -14.67 12.55 15.27
C SER A 150 -16.12 12.21 14.96
N PRO A 151 -16.61 11.02 15.34
CA PRO A 151 -18.00 10.61 15.14
C PRO A 151 -19.02 11.58 15.76
N ARG A 152 -18.60 12.38 16.75
CA ARG A 152 -19.45 13.39 17.40
C ARG A 152 -19.61 14.69 16.59
N LYS A 153 -18.75 14.93 15.61
CA LYS A 153 -18.77 16.12 14.74
C LYS A 153 -19.43 15.86 13.39
N SER A 154 -19.52 14.59 12.97
CA SER A 154 -20.19 14.20 11.73
C SER A 154 -21.65 13.82 12.00
N SER A 155 -22.57 14.51 11.33
CA SER A 155 -24.02 14.26 11.37
C SER A 155 -24.45 12.99 10.63
N THR A 156 -23.59 12.42 9.78
CA THR A 156 -23.83 11.17 9.05
C THR A 156 -23.19 9.95 9.72
N SER A 157 -22.35 10.13 10.74
CA SER A 157 -21.66 9.02 11.39
C SER A 157 -22.58 8.05 12.12
N ARG A 158 -22.36 6.76 11.88
CA ARG A 158 -23.07 5.64 12.48
C ARG A 158 -22.08 4.69 13.13
N LYS A 159 -22.50 4.12 14.26
CA LYS A 159 -21.74 3.12 15.00
C LYS A 159 -21.95 1.75 14.38
N VAL A 160 -20.87 1.06 14.03
CA VAL A 160 -20.94 -0.37 13.66
C VAL A 160 -21.11 -1.20 14.95
N PRO A 161 -22.20 -1.97 15.10
CA PRO A 161 -22.40 -2.82 16.27
C PRO A 161 -21.53 -4.09 16.20
N CYS A 162 -21.25 -4.71 17.35
CA CYS A 162 -20.56 -6.00 17.39
C CYS A 162 -21.34 -7.17 16.76
N SER A 163 -22.64 -6.99 16.52
CA SER A 163 -23.51 -7.90 15.76
C SER A 163 -23.48 -7.66 14.25
N SER A 164 -22.60 -6.78 13.75
CA SER A 164 -22.36 -6.62 12.32
C SER A 164 -21.50 -7.75 11.77
N ASP A 165 -21.84 -8.25 10.58
CA ASP A 165 -21.03 -9.24 9.85
C ASP A 165 -19.64 -8.70 9.47
N LEU A 166 -19.48 -7.36 9.41
CA LEU A 166 -18.18 -6.68 9.21
C LEU A 166 -17.30 -6.65 10.48
N CYS A 167 -17.75 -7.23 11.60
CA CYS A 167 -17.03 -7.21 12.86
C CYS A 167 -16.22 -8.50 13.08
N ASP A 168 -14.92 -8.47 12.81
CA ASP A 168 -14.03 -9.62 13.03
C ASP A 168 -13.94 -10.04 14.52
N LEU A 169 -14.01 -9.06 15.44
CA LEU A 169 -13.69 -9.22 16.85
C LEU A 169 -14.93 -9.28 17.76
N GLN A 170 -16.03 -9.88 17.30
CA GLN A 170 -17.29 -10.00 18.07
C GLN A 170 -17.08 -10.60 19.47
N THR A 171 -16.15 -11.55 19.59
CA THR A 171 -15.78 -12.23 20.84
C THR A 171 -15.13 -11.33 21.90
N GLN A 172 -14.69 -10.13 21.52
CA GLN A 172 -14.15 -9.12 22.45
C GLN A 172 -15.23 -8.16 22.97
N CYS A 173 -16.49 -8.32 22.55
CA CYS A 173 -17.60 -7.46 22.97
C CYS A 173 -18.40 -8.05 24.12
N SER A 174 -18.60 -7.27 25.20
CA SER A 174 -19.50 -7.64 26.30
C SER A 174 -21.00 -7.60 25.95
N ALA A 175 -21.39 -7.00 24.83
CA ALA A 175 -22.76 -7.00 24.31
C ALA A 175 -22.78 -6.84 22.78
N ALA A 176 -23.77 -7.45 22.11
CA ALA A 176 -23.99 -7.34 20.67
C ALA A 176 -24.19 -5.90 20.17
N THR A 177 -24.67 -5.01 21.05
CA THR A 177 -24.91 -3.58 20.80
C THR A 177 -23.71 -2.69 21.16
N ASN A 178 -22.58 -3.24 21.58
CA ASN A 178 -21.33 -2.48 21.73
C ASN A 178 -20.80 -2.02 20.36
N SER A 179 -19.88 -1.06 20.35
CA SER A 179 -19.18 -0.67 19.13
C SER A 179 -18.18 -1.77 18.79
N CYS A 180 -18.18 -2.26 17.55
CA CYS A 180 -17.22 -3.28 17.14
C CYS A 180 -15.78 -2.78 17.34
N PRO A 181 -14.94 -3.45 18.15
CA PRO A 181 -13.52 -3.12 18.22
C PRO A 181 -12.80 -3.62 16.97
N TYR A 182 -11.77 -2.90 16.54
CA TYR A 182 -10.82 -3.43 15.56
C TYR A 182 -9.39 -3.26 16.08
N LYS A 183 -8.54 -4.19 15.66
CA LYS A 183 -7.10 -4.17 15.86
C LYS A 183 -6.44 -4.71 14.60
N ILE A 184 -5.54 -3.94 14.01
CA ILE A 184 -4.67 -4.40 12.94
C ILE A 184 -3.23 -4.14 13.36
N GLU A 185 -2.47 -5.22 13.47
CA GLU A 185 -1.02 -5.17 13.59
C GLU A 185 -0.45 -5.16 12.18
N TYR A 186 0.32 -4.12 11.89
CA TYR A 186 1.07 -4.02 10.66
C TYR A 186 2.41 -4.70 10.86
N LEU A 187 2.98 -5.10 9.73
CA LEU A 187 4.08 -6.05 9.72
C LEU A 187 5.42 -5.38 10.10
N SER A 188 5.48 -4.04 10.10
CA SER A 188 6.58 -3.21 10.58
C SER A 188 6.62 -3.10 12.12
N ASP A 189 7.83 -2.91 12.67
CA ASP A 189 8.13 -3.13 14.09
C ASP A 189 7.17 -2.39 15.03
N ASN A 190 6.46 -3.16 15.87
CA ASN A 190 5.46 -2.66 16.82
C ASN A 190 4.43 -1.71 16.19
N THR A 191 4.16 -1.82 14.88
CA THR A 191 3.27 -0.90 14.16
C THR A 191 1.85 -1.44 14.18
N SER A 192 0.88 -0.63 14.60
CA SER A 192 -0.52 -1.06 14.67
C SER A 192 -1.49 0.13 14.63
N SER A 193 -2.74 -0.17 14.28
CA SER A 193 -3.88 0.73 14.40
C SER A 193 -5.03 0.01 15.13
N ASN A 194 -5.57 0.64 16.17
CA ASN A 194 -6.53 0.04 17.08
C ASN A 194 -7.64 1.03 17.41
N GLY A 195 -8.88 0.55 17.51
CA GLY A 195 -10.01 1.41 17.83
C GLY A 195 -11.36 0.71 17.67
N VAL A 196 -12.31 1.40 17.04
CA VAL A 196 -13.65 0.85 16.75
C VAL A 196 -14.03 1.07 15.30
N LEU A 197 -14.85 0.19 14.73
CA LEU A 197 -15.43 0.40 13.40
C LEU A 197 -16.53 1.45 13.46
N VAL A 198 -16.52 2.34 12.46
CA VAL A 198 -17.49 3.42 12.27
C VAL A 198 -17.93 3.41 10.81
N GLU A 199 -19.22 3.67 10.58
CA GLU A 199 -19.77 3.91 9.27
C GLU A 199 -19.94 5.42 9.06
N ASP A 200 -19.50 5.95 7.92
CA ASP A 200 -19.77 7.33 7.50
C ASP A 200 -19.59 7.48 5.98
N VAL A 201 -19.81 8.69 5.45
CA VAL A 201 -19.74 9.00 4.02
C VAL A 201 -18.31 9.30 3.57
N LEU A 202 -17.83 8.54 2.57
CA LEU A 202 -16.71 8.87 1.70
C LEU A 202 -17.22 9.66 0.48
N TYR A 203 -16.45 10.65 0.04
CA TYR A 203 -16.80 11.50 -1.11
C TYR A 203 -15.94 11.14 -2.34
N LEU A 204 -16.61 10.71 -3.41
CA LEU A 204 -16.03 10.33 -4.70
C LEU A 204 -16.50 11.26 -5.82
N ALA A 205 -15.81 11.25 -6.97
CA ALA A 205 -16.18 11.99 -8.17
C ALA A 205 -15.87 11.19 -9.45
N THR A 206 -16.65 11.40 -10.52
CA THR A 206 -16.39 10.82 -11.85
C THR A 206 -15.23 11.53 -12.56
N GLU A 207 -14.27 10.79 -13.13
CA GLU A 207 -13.10 11.38 -13.83
C GLU A 207 -13.48 12.23 -15.07
N SER A 208 -14.65 12.01 -15.67
CA SER A 208 -15.06 12.68 -16.92
C SER A 208 -16.28 13.60 -16.76
N GLY A 209 -16.19 14.78 -17.39
CA GLY A 209 -17.30 15.74 -17.54
C GLY A 209 -17.47 16.72 -16.38
N LYS A 210 -18.72 17.09 -16.07
CA LYS A 210 -19.05 17.87 -14.86
C LYS A 210 -18.99 16.92 -13.66
N SER A 211 -17.91 17.00 -12.87
CA SER A 211 -17.64 16.11 -11.73
C SER A 211 -18.85 15.99 -10.79
N LYS A 212 -19.57 14.86 -10.87
CA LYS A 212 -20.70 14.59 -9.99
C LYS A 212 -20.17 13.98 -8.70
N ILE A 213 -20.24 14.74 -7.61
CA ILE A 213 -19.95 14.22 -6.28
C ILE A 213 -20.90 13.05 -5.97
N THR A 214 -20.31 11.92 -5.61
CA THR A 214 -20.98 10.68 -5.25
C THR A 214 -20.64 10.38 -3.80
N GLN A 215 -21.66 10.37 -2.95
CA GLN A 215 -21.53 10.05 -1.52
C GLN A 215 -21.67 8.53 -1.36
N ALA A 216 -20.63 7.89 -0.82
CA ALA A 216 -20.59 6.45 -0.60
C ALA A 216 -20.47 6.17 0.91
N PRO A 217 -21.51 5.62 1.55
CA PRO A 217 -21.38 5.05 2.89
C PRO A 217 -20.29 3.98 2.91
N ILE A 218 -19.38 4.04 3.87
CA ILE A 218 -18.34 3.03 4.07
C ILE A 218 -18.14 2.75 5.56
N THR A 219 -17.78 1.50 5.89
CA THR A 219 -17.20 1.17 7.20
C THR A 219 -15.69 1.38 7.16
N PHE A 220 -15.14 2.02 8.19
CA PHE A 220 -13.71 2.26 8.35
C PHE A 220 -13.30 2.24 9.83
N GLY A 221 -12.00 2.12 10.09
CA GLY A 221 -11.43 2.16 11.42
C GLY A 221 -11.33 3.59 11.98
N CYS A 222 -12.06 3.86 13.06
CA CYS A 222 -11.81 5.00 13.95
C CYS A 222 -10.59 4.66 14.83
N GLY A 223 -9.39 4.99 14.33
CA GLY A 223 -8.10 4.68 14.98
C GLY A 223 -7.81 5.57 16.17
N ARG A 224 -7.95 5.02 17.37
CA ARG A 224 -7.78 5.74 18.64
C ARG A 224 -6.38 5.57 19.23
N VAL A 225 -5.72 4.45 18.89
CA VAL A 225 -4.35 4.13 19.28
C VAL A 225 -3.56 3.64 18.06
N GLN A 226 -2.53 4.40 17.69
CA GLN A 226 -1.49 4.02 16.74
C GLN A 226 -0.21 3.62 17.51
N THR A 227 0.63 2.78 16.91
CA THR A 227 1.96 2.43 17.43
C THR A 227 2.99 2.29 16.30
N GLY A 228 4.28 2.16 16.66
CA GLY A 228 5.37 1.90 15.72
C GLY A 228 5.60 3.04 14.74
N SER A 229 5.91 2.70 13.48
CA SER A 229 6.24 3.64 12.40
C SER A 229 5.18 4.74 12.23
N PHE A 230 3.90 4.40 12.33
CA PHE A 230 2.76 5.32 12.18
C PHE A 230 2.76 6.54 13.10
N LEU A 231 3.56 6.55 14.17
CA LEU A 231 3.67 7.74 15.04
C LEU A 231 4.53 8.87 14.43
N GLY A 232 5.30 8.60 13.37
CA GLY A 232 6.22 9.58 12.75
C GLY A 232 6.49 9.41 11.26
N SER A 233 6.17 8.26 10.66
CA SER A 233 6.32 7.95 9.23
C SER A 233 5.24 6.95 8.78
N ALA A 234 5.31 6.43 7.55
CA ALA A 234 4.28 5.58 6.94
C ALA A 234 2.89 6.22 6.97
N ALA A 235 1.99 5.84 7.89
CA ALA A 235 0.58 6.22 7.86
C ALA A 235 0.12 7.13 9.02
N PRO A 236 0.74 8.30 9.30
CA PRO A 236 0.39 9.11 10.45
C PRO A 236 -1.06 9.63 10.43
N ASN A 237 -1.59 9.95 9.24
CA ASN A 237 -2.94 10.46 9.05
C ASN A 237 -3.93 9.43 8.47
N GLY A 238 -3.54 8.16 8.40
CA GLY A 238 -4.38 7.04 7.98
C GLY A 238 -3.78 6.19 6.86
N LEU A 239 -4.41 5.05 6.62
CA LEU A 239 -4.03 4.09 5.58
C LEU A 239 -5.29 3.49 4.97
N LEU A 240 -5.37 3.51 3.65
CA LEU A 240 -6.44 2.97 2.84
C LEU A 240 -6.09 1.54 2.41
N GLY A 241 -6.70 0.57 3.09
CA GLY A 241 -6.65 -0.83 2.68
C GLY A 241 -7.40 -1.05 1.37
N LEU A 242 -6.71 -1.63 0.39
CA LEU A 242 -7.20 -1.98 -0.95
C LEU A 242 -7.22 -3.50 -1.16
N GLY A 243 -7.02 -4.29 -0.10
CA GLY A 243 -7.13 -5.74 -0.08
C GLY A 243 -8.53 -6.29 -0.46
N MET A 244 -8.68 -7.60 -0.46
CA MET A 244 -9.87 -8.26 -1.00
C MET A 244 -10.98 -8.59 0.02
N ASP A 245 -10.83 -8.29 1.31
CA ASP A 245 -11.90 -8.53 2.31
C ASP A 245 -13.16 -7.68 2.02
N SER A 246 -14.32 -8.20 2.44
CA SER A 246 -15.62 -7.52 2.47
C SER A 246 -15.61 -6.07 2.99
N LYS A 247 -14.75 -5.74 3.96
CA LYS A 247 -14.63 -4.41 4.60
C LYS A 247 -13.67 -3.43 3.90
N SER A 248 -13.00 -3.84 2.82
CA SER A 248 -12.16 -2.92 2.05
C SER A 248 -12.99 -1.95 1.23
N VAL A 249 -12.48 -0.75 0.96
CA VAL A 249 -13.22 0.28 0.21
C VAL A 249 -13.66 -0.22 -1.18
N PRO A 250 -12.81 -0.90 -1.99
CA PRO A 250 -13.26 -1.50 -3.24
C PRO A 250 -14.44 -2.49 -3.07
N SER A 251 -14.46 -3.28 -1.99
CA SER A 251 -15.58 -4.20 -1.70
C SER A 251 -16.86 -3.48 -1.31
N LEU A 252 -16.76 -2.45 -0.47
CA LEU A 252 -17.90 -1.66 0.00
C LEU A 252 -18.54 -0.83 -1.12
N LEU A 253 -17.73 -0.31 -2.05
CA LEU A 253 -18.23 0.40 -3.23
C LEU A 253 -18.93 -0.56 -4.21
N ALA A 254 -18.42 -1.78 -4.36
CA ALA A 254 -19.00 -2.80 -5.24
C ALA A 254 -20.32 -3.37 -4.69
N SER A 255 -20.39 -3.70 -3.40
CA SER A 255 -21.59 -4.26 -2.78
C SER A 255 -22.78 -3.30 -2.76
N GLN A 256 -22.52 -1.99 -2.84
CA GLN A 256 -23.52 -0.94 -2.97
C GLN A 256 -23.81 -0.54 -4.42
N GLY A 257 -23.13 -1.15 -5.41
CA GLY A 257 -23.27 -0.80 -6.84
C GLY A 257 -22.77 0.60 -7.21
N VAL A 258 -21.93 1.21 -6.37
CA VAL A 258 -21.34 2.55 -6.59
C VAL A 258 -20.24 2.49 -7.64
N ALA A 259 -19.50 1.38 -7.69
CA ALA A 259 -18.46 1.08 -8.67
C ALA A 259 -18.51 -0.41 -9.05
N ALA A 260 -17.87 -0.80 -10.16
CA ALA A 260 -17.53 -2.20 -10.40
C ALA A 260 -16.51 -2.68 -9.35
N ASN A 261 -16.41 -4.00 -9.11
CA ASN A 261 -15.44 -4.56 -8.16
C ASN A 261 -14.02 -4.61 -8.76
N SER A 262 -13.44 -3.45 -9.00
CA SER A 262 -12.09 -3.28 -9.51
C SER A 262 -11.53 -1.90 -9.16
N PHE A 263 -10.22 -1.74 -9.32
CA PHE A 263 -9.58 -0.42 -9.29
C PHE A 263 -8.30 -0.43 -10.14
N SER A 264 -7.83 0.74 -10.53
CA SER A 264 -6.53 0.93 -11.16
C SER A 264 -5.63 1.85 -10.34
N MET A 265 -4.32 1.65 -10.47
CA MET A 265 -3.27 2.49 -9.90
C MET A 265 -2.24 2.81 -10.98
N CYS A 266 -1.57 3.96 -10.88
CA CYS A 266 -0.45 4.34 -11.73
C CYS A 266 0.61 5.05 -10.89
N PHE A 267 1.88 4.71 -11.06
CA PHE A 267 3.01 5.35 -10.37
C PHE A 267 4.02 5.89 -11.39
N GLY A 268 4.33 7.19 -11.31
CA GLY A 268 5.31 7.89 -12.13
C GLY A 268 6.69 7.95 -11.48
N GLU A 269 7.73 8.04 -12.29
CA GLU A 269 9.13 8.09 -11.85
C GLU A 269 9.41 9.27 -10.90
N ASP A 270 8.73 10.40 -11.12
CA ASP A 270 8.79 11.62 -10.30
C ASP A 270 7.97 11.54 -8.99
N GLY A 271 7.15 10.50 -8.81
CA GLY A 271 6.28 10.33 -7.66
C GLY A 271 4.90 10.98 -7.81
N HIS A 272 4.50 11.43 -9.01
CA HIS A 272 3.09 11.59 -9.33
C HIS A 272 2.45 10.22 -9.60
N GLY A 273 1.18 10.04 -9.26
CA GLY A 273 0.45 8.82 -9.58
C GLY A 273 -1.06 9.04 -9.67
N ARG A 274 -1.81 7.95 -9.88
CA ARG A 274 -3.28 7.96 -9.84
C ARG A 274 -3.87 6.74 -9.14
N ILE A 275 -5.11 6.88 -8.65
CA ILE A 275 -6.01 5.79 -8.25
C ILE A 275 -7.44 6.00 -8.75
N ASN A 276 -8.08 4.97 -9.31
CA ASN A 276 -9.49 5.02 -9.75
C ASN A 276 -10.24 3.73 -9.40
N PHE A 277 -11.41 3.83 -8.79
CA PHE A 277 -12.32 2.71 -8.48
C PHE A 277 -13.29 2.42 -9.64
N GLY A 278 -13.69 1.16 -9.81
CA GLY A 278 -14.57 0.71 -10.91
C GLY A 278 -13.91 0.71 -12.28
N ASP A 279 -12.59 0.92 -12.33
CA ASP A 279 -11.78 0.86 -13.55
C ASP A 279 -11.44 -0.60 -13.87
N THR A 280 -11.93 -1.08 -15.00
CA THR A 280 -11.70 -2.46 -15.50
C THR A 280 -10.54 -2.51 -16.50
N GLY A 281 -9.83 -1.40 -16.72
CA GLY A 281 -8.82 -1.28 -17.76
C GLY A 281 -9.39 -1.23 -19.18
N SER A 282 -8.51 -1.40 -20.17
CA SER A 282 -8.82 -1.31 -21.59
C SER A 282 -8.44 -2.59 -22.35
N ALA A 283 -9.09 -2.84 -23.50
CA ALA A 283 -9.00 -4.12 -24.22
C ALA A 283 -7.64 -4.43 -24.87
N ASP A 284 -6.71 -3.48 -24.83
CA ASP A 284 -5.32 -3.55 -25.29
C ASP A 284 -4.31 -3.86 -24.15
N GLN A 285 -4.77 -3.95 -22.89
CA GLN A 285 -3.89 -4.26 -21.76
C GLN A 285 -3.41 -5.72 -21.78
N LEU A 286 -2.24 -5.96 -21.18
CA LEU A 286 -1.75 -7.30 -20.87
C LEU A 286 -2.36 -7.79 -19.56
N GLU A 287 -2.55 -9.10 -19.40
CA GLU A 287 -3.26 -9.68 -18.26
C GLU A 287 -2.59 -10.95 -17.69
N THR A 288 -2.81 -11.25 -16.41
CA THR A 288 -2.63 -12.58 -15.81
C THR A 288 -3.77 -12.90 -14.83
N PRO A 289 -4.21 -14.16 -14.71
CA PRO A 289 -5.10 -14.57 -13.61
C PRO A 289 -4.44 -14.37 -12.25
N LEU A 290 -5.22 -13.92 -11.27
CA LEU A 290 -4.87 -13.88 -9.85
C LEU A 290 -4.96 -15.28 -9.23
N ASN A 291 -4.00 -15.61 -8.37
CA ASN A 291 -4.02 -16.80 -7.53
C ASN A 291 -4.71 -16.47 -6.21
N ILE A 292 -6.01 -16.71 -6.11
CA ILE A 292 -6.77 -16.43 -4.89
C ILE A 292 -6.43 -17.47 -3.81
N TYR A 293 -5.38 -17.20 -3.05
CA TYR A 293 -5.18 -17.79 -1.73
C TYR A 293 -6.16 -17.17 -0.75
N LYS A 294 -6.55 -17.96 0.24
CA LYS A 294 -7.97 -18.01 0.52
C LYS A 294 -8.32 -17.24 1.82
N HIS A 295 -7.48 -17.25 2.88
CA HIS A 295 -7.57 -16.34 4.07
C HIS A 295 -6.58 -15.17 3.89
N ASN A 296 -5.55 -15.34 3.03
CA ASN A 296 -4.67 -14.27 2.54
C ASN A 296 -4.98 -13.96 1.07
N PRO A 297 -6.10 -13.27 0.76
CA PRO A 297 -6.49 -12.92 -0.61
C PRO A 297 -5.71 -11.68 -1.08
N TYR A 298 -4.39 -11.72 -0.96
CA TYR A 298 -3.50 -10.75 -1.57
C TYR A 298 -3.54 -10.88 -3.10
N TYR A 299 -3.13 -9.82 -3.80
CA TYR A 299 -3.04 -9.80 -5.27
C TYR A 299 -1.85 -10.63 -5.77
N ASN A 300 -1.96 -11.95 -5.65
CA ASN A 300 -0.91 -12.87 -6.02
C ASN A 300 -0.98 -13.29 -7.50
N ILE A 301 0.15 -13.30 -8.19
CA ILE A 301 0.27 -13.74 -9.58
C ILE A 301 1.35 -14.82 -9.72
N SER A 302 1.20 -15.71 -10.70
CA SER A 302 2.25 -16.69 -11.05
C SER A 302 3.10 -16.19 -12.20
N ILE A 303 4.41 -16.21 -11.99
CA ILE A 303 5.44 -15.94 -12.99
C ILE A 303 5.98 -17.29 -13.48
N ILE A 304 6.01 -17.49 -14.79
CA ILE A 304 6.42 -18.74 -15.45
C ILE A 304 7.82 -18.66 -16.10
N GLY A 305 8.42 -17.49 -16.09
CA GLY A 305 9.78 -17.22 -16.57
C GLY A 305 10.15 -15.75 -16.37
N ALA A 306 11.40 -15.41 -16.66
CA ALA A 306 11.91 -14.03 -16.57
C ALA A 306 13.01 -13.79 -17.59
N LYS A 307 13.38 -12.52 -17.79
CA LYS A 307 14.50 -12.11 -18.64
C LYS A 307 15.25 -10.94 -18.00
N ALA A 308 16.59 -11.04 -17.97
CA ALA A 308 17.50 -9.99 -17.53
C ALA A 308 18.56 -9.76 -18.62
N GLY A 309 18.48 -8.64 -19.32
CA GLY A 309 19.26 -8.38 -20.54
C GLY A 309 19.03 -9.48 -21.59
N GLY A 310 20.11 -10.09 -22.08
CA GLY A 310 20.08 -11.21 -23.02
C GLY A 310 19.77 -12.59 -22.42
N LYS A 311 19.72 -12.74 -21.08
CA LYS A 311 19.49 -14.03 -20.42
C LYS A 311 18.02 -14.23 -20.07
N THR A 312 17.47 -15.39 -20.44
CA THR A 312 16.10 -15.83 -20.09
C THR A 312 16.14 -17.01 -19.11
N PHE A 313 15.09 -17.10 -18.28
CA PHE A 313 14.86 -18.13 -17.25
C PHE A 313 13.44 -18.70 -17.38
N SER A 314 13.27 -19.99 -17.05
CA SER A 314 11.98 -20.69 -17.00
C SER A 314 11.58 -21.11 -15.57
N THR A 315 12.29 -20.58 -14.58
CA THR A 315 12.04 -20.81 -13.15
C THR A 315 10.72 -20.16 -12.77
N LYS A 316 9.84 -20.95 -12.14
CA LYS A 316 8.47 -20.54 -11.81
C LYS A 316 8.37 -20.15 -10.36
N PHE A 317 7.66 -19.06 -10.09
CA PHE A 317 7.34 -18.60 -8.73
C PHE A 317 5.98 -17.91 -8.71
N SER A 318 5.47 -17.64 -7.51
CA SER A 318 4.28 -16.82 -7.30
C SER A 318 4.64 -15.64 -6.41
N ALA A 319 4.20 -14.44 -6.77
CA ALA A 319 4.51 -13.20 -6.06
C ALA A 319 3.24 -12.41 -5.74
N VAL A 320 3.22 -11.73 -4.59
CA VAL A 320 2.17 -10.77 -4.22
C VAL A 320 2.51 -9.40 -4.80
N VAL A 321 1.51 -8.72 -5.37
CA VAL A 321 1.63 -7.36 -5.90
C VAL A 321 1.13 -6.37 -4.84
N ASP A 322 2.05 -5.53 -4.35
CA ASP A 322 1.88 -4.80 -3.11
C ASP A 322 2.30 -3.33 -3.25
N SER A 323 1.37 -2.38 -3.17
CA SER A 323 1.67 -0.94 -3.13
C SER A 323 2.14 -0.48 -1.74
N GLY A 324 1.90 -1.29 -0.69
CA GLY A 324 2.34 -0.98 0.66
C GLY A 324 3.82 -1.29 0.93
N THR A 325 4.63 -1.56 -0.11
CA THR A 325 6.07 -1.86 -0.03
C THR A 325 6.83 -1.13 -1.15
N SER A 326 7.96 -0.51 -0.81
CA SER A 326 8.74 0.32 -1.75
C SER A 326 9.36 -0.52 -2.86
N PHE A 327 9.95 -1.65 -2.48
CA PHE A 327 10.81 -2.46 -3.34
C PHE A 327 10.33 -3.89 -3.52
N THR A 328 10.47 -4.35 -4.75
CA THR A 328 10.38 -5.75 -5.12
C THR A 328 11.40 -6.58 -4.35
N ALA A 329 10.95 -7.71 -3.84
CA ALA A 329 11.77 -8.61 -3.05
C ALA A 329 11.51 -10.06 -3.45
N LEU A 330 12.58 -10.82 -3.69
CA LEU A 330 12.51 -12.14 -4.27
C LEU A 330 13.20 -13.17 -3.40
N SER A 331 12.66 -14.39 -3.37
CA SER A 331 13.31 -15.54 -2.76
C SER A 331 14.28 -16.19 -3.74
N ASP A 332 15.23 -16.96 -3.23
CA ASP A 332 15.97 -17.89 -4.09
C ASP A 332 15.03 -19.01 -4.61
N PRO A 333 15.34 -19.60 -5.78
CA PRO A 333 16.48 -19.30 -6.66
C PRO A 333 16.31 -18.03 -7.51
N MET A 334 15.10 -17.49 -7.64
CA MET A 334 14.76 -16.39 -8.57
C MET A 334 15.55 -15.10 -8.30
N TYR A 335 15.75 -14.76 -7.02
CA TYR A 335 16.62 -13.64 -6.62
C TYR A 335 18.02 -13.79 -7.22
N THR A 336 18.70 -14.91 -6.94
CA THR A 336 20.06 -15.16 -7.44
C THR A 336 20.10 -15.20 -8.97
N GLU A 337 19.09 -15.78 -9.64
CA GLU A 337 19.02 -15.87 -11.10
C GLU A 337 18.96 -14.49 -11.79
N ILE A 338 18.01 -13.64 -11.41
CA ILE A 338 17.86 -12.30 -12.00
C ILE A 338 19.07 -11.43 -11.69
N THR A 339 19.45 -11.34 -10.40
CA THR A 339 20.51 -10.42 -9.94
C THR A 339 21.87 -10.76 -10.52
N SER A 340 22.24 -12.06 -10.55
CA SER A 340 23.51 -12.52 -11.13
C SER A 340 23.60 -12.28 -12.63
N ALA A 341 22.49 -12.38 -13.37
CA ALA A 341 22.49 -12.19 -14.82
C ALA A 341 22.44 -10.71 -15.22
N PHE A 342 21.72 -9.87 -14.46
CA PHE A 342 21.84 -8.42 -14.56
C PHE A 342 23.30 -8.01 -14.33
N HIS A 343 23.91 -8.46 -13.22
CA HIS A 343 25.30 -8.13 -12.88
C HIS A 343 26.31 -8.51 -13.98
N LYS A 344 26.18 -9.69 -14.60
CA LYS A 344 27.04 -10.16 -15.68
C LYS A 344 26.99 -9.32 -16.96
N GLN A 345 26.06 -8.37 -17.06
CA GLN A 345 25.88 -7.49 -18.22
C GLN A 345 26.04 -6.00 -17.90
N VAL A 346 26.21 -5.65 -16.62
CA VAL A 346 26.58 -4.30 -16.19
C VAL A 346 28.05 -4.04 -16.51
N LYS A 347 28.35 -2.85 -17.04
CA LYS A 347 29.72 -2.42 -17.42
C LYS A 347 30.43 -1.68 -16.28
N GLU A 348 29.67 -1.02 -15.42
CA GLU A 348 30.18 -0.28 -14.27
C GLU A 348 30.78 -1.24 -13.23
N LYS A 349 31.81 -0.79 -12.51
CA LYS A 349 32.42 -1.59 -11.45
C LYS A 349 31.43 -1.74 -10.29
N ARG A 350 31.10 -2.98 -9.91
CA ARG A 350 30.35 -3.27 -8.67
C ARG A 350 31.10 -2.68 -7.49
N ASN A 351 30.41 -1.87 -6.70
CA ASN A 351 30.94 -1.18 -5.54
C ASN A 351 29.84 -1.03 -4.48
N GLN A 352 29.95 -1.77 -3.39
CA GLN A 352 29.12 -1.55 -2.21
C GLN A 352 29.80 -0.50 -1.34
N ALA A 353 29.66 0.77 -1.77
CA ALA A 353 30.31 1.91 -1.14
C ALA A 353 29.77 2.20 0.27
N ASP A 354 28.57 1.72 0.57
CA ASP A 354 27.87 1.91 1.84
C ASP A 354 27.25 0.56 2.29
N SER A 355 27.42 0.20 3.56
CA SER A 355 26.90 -1.03 4.15
C SER A 355 25.49 -0.89 4.75
N SER A 356 24.93 0.33 4.80
CA SER A 356 23.50 0.55 5.10
C SER A 356 22.60 0.22 3.93
N LEU A 357 23.13 0.21 2.69
CA LEU A 357 22.34 -0.09 1.50
C LEU A 357 21.84 -1.55 1.52
N PRO A 358 20.52 -1.77 1.34
CA PRO A 358 19.88 -3.09 1.41
C PRO A 358 20.09 -3.94 0.15
N PHE A 359 20.72 -3.36 -0.88
CA PHE A 359 20.85 -3.94 -2.20
C PHE A 359 22.26 -4.50 -2.41
N GLU A 360 22.34 -5.80 -2.70
CA GLU A 360 23.62 -6.49 -2.90
C GLU A 360 24.40 -5.98 -4.14
N TYR A 361 23.70 -5.48 -5.15
CA TYR A 361 24.23 -5.17 -6.48
C TYR A 361 24.23 -3.67 -6.76
N CYS A 362 25.17 -2.96 -6.13
CA CYS A 362 25.46 -1.54 -6.34
C CYS A 362 26.70 -1.29 -7.22
N TYR A 363 26.71 -0.16 -7.94
CA TYR A 363 27.70 0.20 -8.96
C TYR A 363 28.04 1.69 -8.90
N THR A 364 29.30 2.06 -9.17
CA THR A 364 29.70 3.48 -9.29
C THR A 364 29.51 3.97 -10.73
N ILE A 365 28.82 5.10 -10.89
CA ILE A 365 28.63 5.77 -12.19
C ILE A 365 29.95 6.44 -12.60
N SER A 366 30.39 6.26 -13.84
CA SER A 366 31.55 6.98 -14.37
C SER A 366 31.16 8.41 -14.77
N ALA A 367 31.99 9.40 -14.45
CA ALA A 367 31.71 10.84 -14.61
C ALA A 367 31.54 11.34 -16.07
N LYS A 368 31.42 10.44 -17.05
CA LYS A 368 31.13 10.72 -18.47
C LYS A 368 30.17 9.70 -19.11
N GLY A 369 29.62 8.76 -18.34
CA GLY A 369 28.74 7.71 -18.85
C GLY A 369 27.27 8.09 -18.72
N ALA A 370 26.48 7.82 -19.77
CA ALA A 370 25.03 7.74 -19.63
C ALA A 370 24.67 6.45 -18.85
N LEU A 371 23.67 6.54 -17.98
CA LEU A 371 23.22 5.42 -17.15
C LEU A 371 22.65 4.29 -18.04
N SER A 372 23.26 3.11 -18.00
CA SER A 372 23.04 2.04 -18.99
C SER A 372 23.02 0.65 -18.32
N TYR A 373 21.86 0.27 -17.77
CA TYR A 373 21.66 -1.03 -17.11
C TYR A 373 20.86 -2.03 -18.00
N PRO A 374 20.97 -3.35 -17.77
CA PRO A 374 20.20 -4.35 -18.50
C PRO A 374 18.70 -4.33 -18.15
N ASN A 375 17.81 -4.28 -19.15
CA ASN A 375 16.37 -4.37 -18.95
C ASN A 375 15.96 -5.67 -18.25
N ILE A 376 14.94 -5.60 -17.38
CA ILE A 376 14.32 -6.75 -16.73
C ILE A 376 12.86 -6.88 -17.19
N SER A 377 12.37 -8.11 -17.30
CA SER A 377 10.94 -8.40 -17.51
C SER A 377 10.58 -9.77 -16.94
N LEU A 378 9.34 -9.92 -16.48
CA LEU A 378 8.78 -11.18 -16.00
C LEU A 378 7.78 -11.71 -17.04
N THR A 379 7.68 -13.02 -17.19
CA THR A 379 6.66 -13.67 -18.03
C THR A 379 5.58 -14.24 -17.12
N ALA A 380 4.40 -13.65 -17.14
CA ALA A 380 3.28 -14.07 -16.30
C ALA A 380 2.56 -15.31 -16.88
N LYS A 381 1.75 -15.97 -16.04
CA LYS A 381 0.89 -17.10 -16.41
C LYS A 381 -0.10 -16.67 -17.50
N GLY A 382 0.06 -17.25 -18.69
CA GLY A 382 -0.65 -16.84 -19.92
C GLY A 382 0.29 -16.36 -21.03
N GLY A 383 1.56 -16.05 -20.70
CA GLY A 383 2.58 -15.60 -21.63
C GLY A 383 2.76 -14.08 -21.71
N SER A 384 1.85 -13.32 -21.10
CA SER A 384 1.92 -11.86 -20.97
C SER A 384 3.25 -11.42 -20.34
N ILE A 385 3.91 -10.43 -20.94
CA ILE A 385 5.15 -9.86 -20.42
C ILE A 385 4.83 -8.71 -19.48
N PHE A 386 5.27 -8.84 -18.23
CA PHE A 386 5.29 -7.76 -17.25
C PHE A 386 6.66 -7.07 -17.34
N PRO A 387 6.76 -5.85 -17.93
CA PRO A 387 8.02 -5.13 -18.01
C PRO A 387 8.41 -4.58 -16.64
N VAL A 388 9.71 -4.38 -16.40
CA VAL A 388 10.21 -3.70 -15.20
C VAL A 388 10.87 -2.40 -15.64
N ASN A 389 10.18 -1.28 -15.43
CA ASN A 389 10.62 0.02 -15.93
C ASN A 389 11.60 0.71 -14.97
N ASP A 390 11.41 0.54 -13.65
CA ASP A 390 12.25 1.12 -12.60
C ASP A 390 12.98 0.03 -11.77
N PRO A 391 13.88 -0.75 -12.40
CA PRO A 391 14.59 -1.86 -11.76
C PRO A 391 15.70 -1.40 -10.80
N ILE A 392 15.99 -0.10 -10.69
CA ILE A 392 17.15 0.43 -9.97
C ILE A 392 16.77 1.56 -9.03
N ILE A 393 17.65 1.84 -8.07
CA ILE A 393 17.70 3.11 -7.34
C ILE A 393 18.96 3.88 -7.75
N THR A 394 18.88 5.20 -7.83
CA THR A 394 20.05 6.06 -8.08
C THR A 394 20.59 6.61 -6.77
N ILE A 395 21.90 6.44 -6.54
CA ILE A 395 22.62 7.02 -5.41
C ILE A 395 23.17 8.39 -5.83
N THR A 396 22.88 9.43 -5.06
CA THR A 396 23.33 10.81 -5.33
C THR A 396 24.26 11.38 -4.25
N ASP A 397 25.12 12.32 -4.64
CA ASP A 397 25.86 13.15 -3.68
C ASP A 397 24.98 14.24 -3.05
N ILE A 398 25.56 15.03 -2.14
CA ILE A 398 24.93 16.18 -1.48
C ILE A 398 24.46 17.30 -2.45
N SER A 399 24.88 17.24 -3.71
CA SER A 399 24.50 18.16 -4.79
C SER A 399 23.39 17.60 -5.69
N SER A 400 22.83 16.42 -5.33
CA SER A 400 21.91 15.62 -6.14
C SER A 400 22.52 15.07 -7.44
N THR A 401 23.85 14.98 -7.53
CA THR A 401 24.57 14.39 -8.68
C THR A 401 24.58 12.87 -8.57
N PRO A 402 24.15 12.11 -9.60
CA PRO A 402 24.28 10.65 -9.61
C PRO A 402 25.74 10.18 -9.50
N VAL A 403 26.06 9.49 -8.41
CA VAL A 403 27.40 8.89 -8.15
C VAL A 403 27.39 7.36 -8.24
N GLY A 404 26.21 6.75 -8.11
CA GLY A 404 26.04 5.30 -8.22
C GLY A 404 24.61 4.89 -8.53
N TYR A 405 24.40 3.60 -8.72
CA TYR A 405 23.07 3.00 -8.75
C TYR A 405 23.11 1.59 -8.17
N CYS A 406 21.97 1.09 -7.68
CA CYS A 406 21.82 -0.29 -7.24
C CYS A 406 20.62 -0.94 -7.92
N LEU A 407 20.71 -2.24 -8.19
CA LEU A 407 19.56 -3.06 -8.58
C LEU A 407 18.57 -3.13 -7.42
N ALA A 408 17.38 -2.55 -7.60
CA ALA A 408 16.35 -2.37 -6.58
C ALA A 408 15.51 -3.64 -6.39
N ILE A 409 16.20 -4.74 -6.05
CA ILE A 409 15.62 -6.04 -5.72
C ILE A 409 16.20 -6.49 -4.39
N MET A 410 15.35 -6.69 -3.39
CA MET A 410 15.74 -7.15 -2.06
C MET A 410 15.73 -8.67 -1.97
N LYS A 411 16.61 -9.25 -1.14
CA LYS A 411 16.57 -10.69 -0.86
C LYS A 411 15.48 -11.02 0.16
N SER A 412 14.75 -12.09 -0.09
CA SER A 412 13.67 -12.58 0.79
C SER A 412 13.90 -14.04 1.19
N GLU A 413 13.56 -14.37 2.43
CA GLU A 413 13.75 -15.72 3.00
C GLU A 413 12.54 -16.64 2.78
N GLY A 414 11.45 -16.16 2.15
CA GLY A 414 10.30 -17.01 1.82
C GLY A 414 9.14 -16.38 1.03
N VAL A 415 9.01 -15.05 0.98
CA VAL A 415 7.90 -14.38 0.28
C VAL A 415 8.43 -13.58 -0.93
N ASN A 416 7.82 -13.78 -2.10
CA ASN A 416 8.10 -12.96 -3.28
C ASN A 416 7.08 -11.82 -3.37
N LEU A 417 7.56 -10.59 -3.54
CA LEU A 417 6.78 -9.36 -3.60
C LEU A 417 7.18 -8.56 -4.83
N ILE A 418 6.18 -8.03 -5.54
CA ILE A 418 6.30 -7.03 -6.59
C ILE A 418 5.85 -5.71 -5.94
N GLY A 419 6.82 -4.88 -5.57
CA GLY A 419 6.60 -3.59 -4.91
C GLY A 419 6.33 -2.45 -5.89
N GLU A 420 6.17 -1.22 -5.38
CA GLU A 420 5.91 -0.04 -6.21
C GLU A 420 6.91 0.11 -7.37
N ASN A 421 8.22 -0.14 -7.15
CA ASN A 421 9.25 0.03 -8.18
C ASN A 421 9.07 -0.87 -9.42
N PHE A 422 8.40 -2.02 -9.31
CA PHE A 422 8.07 -2.84 -10.48
C PHE A 422 6.74 -2.44 -11.12
N MET A 423 5.90 -1.68 -10.41
CA MET A 423 4.65 -1.10 -10.93
C MET A 423 4.84 0.29 -11.58
N SER A 424 5.96 0.98 -11.29
CA SER A 424 6.36 2.25 -11.92
C SER A 424 6.22 2.24 -13.45
N GLY A 425 5.65 3.30 -14.03
CA GLY A 425 5.42 3.46 -15.47
C GLY A 425 4.25 2.65 -16.05
N LEU A 426 3.52 1.90 -15.22
CA LEU A 426 2.36 1.11 -15.62
C LEU A 426 1.07 1.67 -14.99
N LYS A 427 -0.02 1.62 -15.75
CA LYS A 427 -1.37 1.57 -15.18
C LYS A 427 -1.64 0.09 -14.87
N VAL A 428 -1.62 -0.25 -13.58
CA VAL A 428 -1.94 -1.59 -13.05
C VAL A 428 -3.42 -1.63 -12.70
N VAL A 429 -4.11 -2.71 -13.08
CA VAL A 429 -5.56 -2.87 -12.93
C VAL A 429 -5.84 -4.13 -12.12
N PHE A 430 -6.52 -3.96 -10.99
CA PHE A 430 -6.90 -5.03 -10.08
C PHE A 430 -8.38 -5.37 -10.32
N ASP A 431 -8.65 -6.26 -11.28
CA ASP A 431 -10.00 -6.70 -11.63
C ASP A 431 -10.42 -7.86 -10.71
N ARG A 432 -11.24 -7.55 -9.70
CA ARG A 432 -11.72 -8.52 -8.71
C ARG A 432 -13.05 -9.18 -9.13
N GLU A 433 -13.65 -8.78 -10.25
CA GLU A 433 -14.78 -9.49 -10.87
C GLU A 433 -14.29 -10.65 -11.73
N ARG A 434 -13.26 -10.41 -12.56
CA ARG A 434 -12.61 -11.41 -13.42
C ARG A 434 -11.50 -12.20 -12.71
N LEU A 435 -11.06 -11.74 -11.53
CA LEU A 435 -9.90 -12.26 -10.79
C LEU A 435 -8.62 -12.21 -11.64
N VAL A 436 -8.34 -11.01 -12.17
CA VAL A 436 -7.24 -10.73 -13.11
C VAL A 436 -6.44 -9.51 -12.62
N LEU A 437 -5.12 -9.58 -12.79
CA LEU A 437 -4.26 -8.40 -12.78
C LEU A 437 -4.00 -8.00 -14.24
N GLY A 438 -4.40 -6.79 -14.61
CA GLY A 438 -4.10 -6.16 -15.90
C GLY A 438 -2.97 -5.13 -15.79
N TRP A 439 -2.24 -4.88 -16.86
CA TRP A 439 -1.29 -3.77 -16.95
C TRP A 439 -1.11 -3.26 -18.39
N LYS A 440 -0.89 -1.95 -18.51
CA LYS A 440 -0.38 -1.29 -19.73
C LYS A 440 0.61 -0.19 -19.35
N SER A 441 1.60 0.07 -20.21
CA SER A 441 2.44 1.26 -20.08
C SER A 441 1.56 2.51 -20.16
N PHE A 442 1.67 3.40 -19.18
CA PHE A 442 0.78 4.56 -19.07
C PHE A 442 1.50 5.74 -18.45
N ASN A 443 1.35 6.92 -19.06
CA ASN A 443 1.80 8.17 -18.47
C ASN A 443 0.73 8.63 -17.46
N CYS A 444 1.05 8.62 -16.16
CA CYS A 444 0.11 8.95 -15.08
C CYS A 444 -0.45 10.39 -15.13
N TYR A 445 0.11 11.29 -15.95
CA TYR A 445 -0.50 12.60 -16.24
C TYR A 445 -1.69 12.54 -17.21
N SER A 446 -1.91 11.40 -17.89
CA SER A 446 -2.96 11.24 -18.91
C SER A 446 -4.32 10.89 -18.30
N VAL A 447 -5.38 11.46 -18.85
CA VAL A 447 -6.77 10.99 -18.61
C VAL A 447 -7.03 9.80 -19.54
N ASP A 448 -7.60 8.71 -19.03
CA ASP A 448 -7.86 7.52 -19.86
C ASP A 448 -9.14 7.71 -20.68
N HIS A 449 -8.97 8.25 -21.90
CA HIS A 449 -10.06 8.49 -22.86
C HIS A 449 -10.64 7.21 -23.51
N SER A 450 -10.38 6.01 -22.97
CA SER A 450 -10.95 4.75 -23.47
C SER A 450 -12.45 4.60 -23.14
N SER A 451 -13.27 5.38 -23.85
CA SER A 451 -14.73 5.28 -23.83
C SER A 451 -15.17 3.84 -24.13
N LYS A 452 -16.01 3.26 -23.27
CA LYS A 452 -16.64 1.94 -23.46
C LYS A 452 -17.60 1.98 -24.67
N LEU A 453 -17.05 1.83 -25.88
CA LEU A 453 -17.85 1.58 -27.08
C LEU A 453 -18.60 0.25 -26.91
N PRO A 454 -19.92 0.21 -27.12
CA PRO A 454 -20.70 -1.00 -26.93
C PRO A 454 -20.32 -2.04 -27.98
N VAL A 455 -19.85 -3.21 -27.52
CA VAL A 455 -19.55 -4.35 -28.39
C VAL A 455 -20.85 -4.80 -29.06
N SER A 456 -20.97 -4.53 -30.37
CA SER A 456 -22.07 -5.06 -31.17
C SER A 456 -21.87 -6.56 -31.36
N PRO A 457 -22.85 -7.42 -31.02
CA PRO A 457 -22.71 -8.86 -31.15
C PRO A 457 -22.73 -9.26 -32.63
N ASN A 458 -21.55 -9.54 -33.21
CA ASN A 458 -21.42 -9.94 -34.61
C ASN A 458 -21.85 -11.42 -34.80
N PRO A 459 -22.93 -11.73 -35.54
CA PRO A 459 -23.54 -13.05 -35.52
C PRO A 459 -22.84 -14.04 -36.46
N SER A 460 -21.68 -14.56 -36.08
CA SER A 460 -20.97 -15.62 -36.83
C SER A 460 -20.06 -16.49 -35.96
N ALA A 461 -20.68 -17.31 -35.09
CA ALA A 461 -20.02 -18.41 -34.39
C ALA A 461 -21.03 -19.55 -34.10
N VAL A 462 -21.37 -20.34 -35.13
CA VAL A 462 -22.23 -21.52 -34.97
C VAL A 462 -21.38 -22.69 -34.45
N PRO A 463 -21.68 -23.28 -33.27
CA PRO A 463 -20.93 -24.43 -32.77
C PRO A 463 -21.18 -25.68 -33.62
N PRO A 464 -20.16 -26.52 -33.91
CA PRO A 464 -20.36 -27.78 -34.61
C PRO A 464 -21.16 -28.77 -33.76
N LYS A 465 -22.06 -29.51 -34.41
CA LYS A 465 -22.98 -30.46 -33.78
C LYS A 465 -22.25 -31.75 -33.35
N PRO A 466 -22.54 -32.34 -32.17
CA PRO A 466 -21.92 -33.60 -31.74
C PRO A 466 -22.31 -34.77 -32.64
N ALA A 467 -21.37 -35.69 -32.87
CA ALA A 467 -21.62 -36.98 -33.53
C ALA A 467 -22.01 -38.07 -32.50
N SER A 468 -22.82 -39.02 -32.92
CA SER A 468 -23.35 -40.13 -32.10
C SER A 468 -22.36 -41.29 -31.96
N GLY A 469 -22.33 -41.94 -30.79
CA GLY A 469 -21.59 -43.19 -30.58
C GLY A 469 -22.41 -44.47 -30.80
N PRO A 470 -21.76 -45.63 -30.66
CA PRO A 470 -22.29 -46.79 -29.93
C PRO A 470 -21.29 -47.24 -28.84
N GLY A 471 -21.58 -48.16 -27.91
CA GLY A 471 -22.80 -48.94 -27.62
C GLY A 471 -22.63 -49.68 -26.28
N SER A 472 -23.68 -50.30 -25.74
CA SER A 472 -23.73 -50.80 -24.35
C SER A 472 -23.36 -52.28 -24.15
N SER A 473 -22.64 -52.60 -23.07
CA SER A 473 -22.62 -53.96 -22.48
C SER A 473 -22.31 -53.95 -20.98
N ASN A 474 -23.21 -54.55 -20.19
CA ASN A 474 -23.08 -54.98 -18.78
C ASN A 474 -23.05 -56.54 -18.78
N PRO A 475 -22.79 -57.30 -17.67
CA PRO A 475 -23.32 -57.05 -16.33
C PRO A 475 -22.50 -57.58 -15.10
N GLU A 476 -23.16 -57.52 -13.95
CA GLU A 476 -23.10 -58.41 -12.77
C GLU A 476 -21.90 -58.45 -11.79
N ALA A 477 -22.30 -58.56 -10.51
CA ALA A 477 -21.58 -58.25 -9.28
C ALA A 477 -20.85 -59.42 -8.60
N ALA A 478 -20.07 -59.12 -7.54
CA ALA A 478 -20.09 -59.93 -6.31
C ALA A 478 -19.56 -59.21 -5.04
N LYS A 479 -20.33 -59.35 -3.94
CA LYS A 479 -19.95 -59.49 -2.51
C LYS A 479 -18.92 -58.55 -1.83
N ARG A 480 -19.45 -57.81 -0.84
CA ARG A 480 -18.77 -57.41 0.43
C ARG A 480 -18.24 -58.64 1.20
N PRO A 481 -17.25 -58.48 2.10
CA PRO A 481 -17.62 -58.28 3.51
C PRO A 481 -16.79 -57.21 4.25
N SER A 482 -17.32 -56.73 5.37
CA SER A 482 -16.56 -56.06 6.44
C SER A 482 -16.04 -57.12 7.42
N PRO A 483 -15.05 -56.80 8.28
CA PRO A 483 -15.45 -56.66 9.70
C PRO A 483 -14.68 -55.64 10.55
N ASN A 484 -15.31 -55.36 11.70
CA ASN A 484 -14.77 -54.99 13.01
C ASN A 484 -13.91 -53.74 13.24
N ILE A 485 -14.54 -52.86 14.03
CA ILE A 485 -13.94 -51.95 15.01
C ILE A 485 -13.07 -52.74 16.01
N THR A 486 -11.92 -52.17 16.41
CA THR A 486 -11.28 -52.44 17.70
C THR A 486 -10.89 -51.12 18.35
N GLN A 487 -11.08 -51.01 19.66
CA GLN A 487 -10.89 -49.80 20.47
C GLN A 487 -9.56 -49.89 21.24
N ILE A 488 -8.73 -48.83 21.18
CA ILE A 488 -7.53 -48.66 22.03
C ILE A 488 -7.42 -47.18 22.45
N ASP A 489 -6.95 -46.96 23.68
CA ASP A 489 -7.07 -45.71 24.44
C ASP A 489 -6.03 -44.62 24.15
N ALA A 490 -6.30 -43.42 24.68
CA ALA A 490 -5.38 -42.28 24.66
C ALA A 490 -4.35 -42.34 25.81
N ALA A 491 -3.08 -42.11 25.49
CA ALA A 491 -1.99 -41.94 26.46
C ALA A 491 -1.07 -40.76 26.10
N LYS A 492 -0.40 -40.20 27.11
CA LYS A 492 0.25 -38.87 27.11
C LYS A 492 1.48 -38.75 26.17
N PRO A 493 1.82 -37.51 25.72
CA PRO A 493 3.13 -37.21 25.13
C PRO A 493 4.25 -37.21 26.18
N SER A 494 5.48 -37.46 25.75
CA SER A 494 6.68 -37.56 26.61
C SER A 494 7.62 -36.35 26.47
N SER A 495 8.03 -35.80 27.63
CA SER A 495 9.29 -35.07 27.89
C SER A 495 9.83 -34.08 26.83
N GLY A 496 9.70 -32.78 27.11
CA GLY A 496 10.51 -31.74 26.46
C GLY A 496 11.93 -31.63 27.04
N SER A 497 12.80 -30.87 26.38
CA SER A 497 14.18 -30.62 26.80
C SER A 497 14.42 -29.12 27.06
N SER A 498 14.65 -28.75 28.33
CA SER A 498 14.95 -27.37 28.72
C SER A 498 16.45 -27.10 28.70
N ILE A 499 16.88 -26.02 28.03
CA ILE A 499 18.26 -25.52 28.11
C ILE A 499 18.35 -24.56 29.31
N HIS A 500 19.19 -24.89 30.29
CA HIS A 500 19.44 -24.05 31.46
C HIS A 500 20.42 -22.91 31.13
N LEU A 501 20.01 -21.66 31.39
CA LEU A 501 20.92 -20.53 31.52
C LEU A 501 21.23 -20.31 33.01
N HIS A 502 22.48 -20.54 33.41
CA HIS A 502 22.92 -20.34 34.79
C HIS A 502 23.10 -18.85 35.11
N PHE A 503 22.26 -18.31 35.99
CA PHE A 503 22.58 -17.10 36.74
C PHE A 503 23.53 -17.45 37.89
N SER A 504 24.69 -16.81 37.94
CA SER A 504 25.55 -16.80 39.12
C SER A 504 25.44 -15.45 39.82
N ARG A 505 25.27 -15.46 41.14
CA ARG A 505 25.21 -14.28 42.01
C ARG A 505 26.05 -14.54 43.26
N THR A 506 27.21 -13.89 43.36
CA THR A 506 27.73 -13.26 44.59
C THR A 506 29.06 -12.57 44.30
N PHE A 507 29.16 -11.28 44.60
CA PHE A 507 30.10 -10.75 45.61
C PHE A 507 29.71 -9.29 45.93
N LEU A 508 29.76 -8.93 47.22
CA LEU A 508 29.72 -7.56 47.75
C LEU A 508 31.19 -7.13 48.04
N PHE A 509 31.59 -5.88 48.28
CA PHE A 509 30.95 -4.81 49.06
C PHE A 509 31.41 -3.39 48.67
N ALA A 510 30.50 -2.42 48.92
CA ALA A 510 30.68 -1.03 49.37
C ALA A 510 31.91 -0.16 49.00
N ALA A 511 31.62 1.09 48.57
CA ALA A 511 32.08 2.28 49.28
C ALA A 511 31.20 3.54 49.02
N ILE A 512 30.57 4.04 50.09
CA ILE A 512 30.35 5.47 50.45
C ILE A 512 29.82 6.47 49.38
N ALA A 513 28.61 7.00 49.62
CA ALA A 513 28.19 8.35 49.22
C ALA A 513 28.25 9.30 50.44
N PRO A 514 28.29 10.63 50.26
CA PRO A 514 27.07 11.41 50.59
C PRO A 514 26.86 12.76 49.85
N LEU A 515 25.58 13.19 49.77
CA LEU A 515 25.08 14.59 49.78
C LEU A 515 25.40 15.50 48.55
N PHE A 516 24.63 16.55 48.20
CA PHE A 516 23.43 17.16 48.83
C PHE A 516 22.57 17.99 47.82
N LEU A 517 21.24 18.01 47.99
CA LEU A 517 20.26 19.11 47.69
C LEU A 517 20.19 19.73 46.25
N ALA A 518 19.12 20.40 45.77
CA ALA A 518 17.74 20.61 46.24
C ALA A 518 16.79 20.96 45.06
N ILE A 519 15.49 20.67 45.21
CA ILE A 519 14.31 21.60 45.08
C ILE A 519 14.39 22.66 43.95
N LEU A 520 13.40 22.78 43.03
CA LEU A 520 11.94 22.75 43.26
C LEU A 520 11.17 22.06 42.12
#